data_AF-A0A1J5D2M7-F1
#
_entry.id   AF-A0A1J5D2M7-F1
#
_cell.length_a   1.000
_cell.length_b   1.000
_cell.length_c   1.000
_cell.angle_alpha   90.00
_cell.angle_beta   90.00
_cell.angle_gamma   90.00
#
_symmetry.space_group_name_H-M   'P 1'
#
loop_
_entity.id
_entity.type
_entity.pdbx_description
1 polymer ?
#
loop_
_entity_poly.entity_id
_entity_poly.type
_entity_poly.pdbx_seq_one_letter_code
_entity_poly.pdbx_strand_id
1 'polypeptide(L)'
;MPEQAMQLLQDAGVPAGIVATGEDLFNNPQLKYRKHYVFLNHTFIGRHAYHAPAFRFSKTPYRLWKAAPCLGEDNFYVYREILGFSEDEISDLMAEGVITTEADISVVRPYR
;
A
#
# COMPACT_ATOMS: atom_id res chain seq x y z
N MET A 1 -24.48 22.08 10.08
CA MET A 1 -23.32 21.35 9.52
C MET A 1 -23.79 20.01 8.93
N PRO A 2 -23.12 19.45 7.90
CA PRO A 2 -23.50 18.17 7.29
C PRO A 2 -23.70 17.02 8.30
N GLU A 3 -22.90 16.99 9.36
CA GLU A 3 -22.95 15.99 10.44
C GLU A 3 -24.24 16.11 11.27
N GLN A 4 -24.72 17.33 11.51
CA GLN A 4 -25.97 17.56 12.23
C GLN A 4 -27.17 17.08 11.41
N ALA A 5 -27.16 17.33 10.09
CA ALA A 5 -28.20 16.84 9.19
C ALA A 5 -28.20 15.31 9.11
N MET A 6 -27.01 14.70 9.01
CA MET A 6 -26.84 13.25 9.07
C MET A 6 -27.43 12.68 10.37
N GLN A 7 -27.11 13.26 11.53
CA GLN A 7 -27.61 12.78 12.82
C GLN A 7 -29.14 12.87 12.92
N LEU A 8 -29.73 14.01 12.55
CA LEU A 8 -31.19 14.19 12.56
C LEU A 8 -31.93 13.17 11.69
N LEU A 9 -31.40 12.88 10.50
CA LEU A 9 -31.97 11.87 9.59
C LEU A 9 -31.84 10.46 10.17
N GLN A 10 -30.67 10.11 10.72
CA GLN A 10 -30.43 8.81 11.33
C GLN A 10 -31.31 8.59 12.57
N ASP A 11 -31.50 9.61 13.42
CA ASP A 11 -32.39 9.56 14.59
C ASP A 11 -33.86 9.34 14.19
N ALA A 12 -34.24 9.79 13.00
CA ALA A 12 -35.55 9.53 12.38
C ALA A 12 -35.63 8.20 11.62
N GLY A 13 -34.56 7.37 11.65
CA GLY A 13 -34.50 6.07 10.97
C GLY A 13 -34.16 6.14 9.48
N VAL A 14 -33.76 7.31 8.97
CA VAL A 14 -33.36 7.50 7.56
C VAL A 14 -31.85 7.27 7.43
N PRO A 15 -31.40 6.31 6.60
CA PRO A 15 -29.98 6.11 6.34
C PRO A 15 -29.39 7.34 5.63
N ALA A 16 -28.47 8.02 6.31
CA ALA A 16 -27.76 9.18 5.79
C ALA A 16 -26.27 9.09 6.14
N GLY A 17 -25.42 9.71 5.31
CA GLY A 17 -23.99 9.80 5.54
C GLY A 17 -23.43 11.08 4.93
N ILE A 18 -22.37 11.63 5.52
CA ILE A 18 -21.65 12.76 4.93
C ILE A 18 -20.88 12.30 3.67
N VAL A 19 -20.71 13.23 2.72
CA VAL A 19 -19.78 13.04 1.61
C VAL A 19 -18.38 13.38 2.12
N ALA A 20 -17.64 12.37 2.56
CA ALA A 20 -16.31 12.52 3.14
C ALA A 20 -15.23 12.74 2.07
N THR A 21 -14.31 13.67 2.33
CA THR A 21 -13.07 13.86 1.56
C THR A 21 -12.01 12.83 1.97
N GLY A 22 -10.92 12.75 1.21
CA GLY A 22 -9.79 11.90 1.58
C GLY A 22 -9.19 12.22 2.95
N GLU A 23 -9.14 13.50 3.33
CA GLU A 23 -8.67 13.95 4.64
C GLU A 23 -9.60 13.51 5.79
N ASP A 24 -10.92 13.59 5.57
CA ASP A 24 -11.93 13.16 6.55
C ASP A 24 -11.78 11.68 6.89
N LEU A 25 -11.39 10.85 5.92
CA LEU A 25 -11.20 9.41 6.13
C LEU A 25 -10.06 9.12 7.11
N PHE A 26 -8.96 9.88 7.09
CA PHE A 26 -7.88 9.73 8.07
C PHE A 26 -8.33 10.08 9.49
N ASN A 27 -9.32 10.96 9.62
CA ASN A 27 -9.88 11.38 10.89
C ASN A 27 -11.09 10.57 11.36
N ASN A 28 -11.66 9.74 10.49
CA ASN A 28 -12.87 8.95 10.76
C ASN A 28 -12.68 8.01 11.98
N PRO A 29 -13.55 8.12 13.02
CA PRO A 29 -13.44 7.31 14.23
C PRO A 29 -13.51 5.80 13.98
N GLN A 30 -14.34 5.35 13.05
CA GLN A 30 -14.49 3.93 12.73
C GLN A 30 -13.26 3.38 12.01
N LEU A 31 -12.67 4.14 11.09
CA LEU A 31 -11.44 3.73 10.41
C LEU A 31 -10.24 3.70 11.39
N LYS A 32 -10.16 4.64 12.34
CA LYS A 32 -9.18 4.62 13.43
C LYS A 32 -9.35 3.40 14.34
N TYR A 33 -10.58 3.13 14.80
CA TYR A 33 -10.88 1.95 15.63
C TYR A 33 -10.48 0.64 14.93
N ARG A 34 -10.74 0.55 13.62
CA ARG A 34 -10.39 -0.62 12.80
C ARG A 34 -8.91 -0.69 12.41
N LYS A 35 -8.10 0.32 12.75
CA LYS A 35 -6.71 0.46 12.30
C LYS A 35 -6.59 0.31 10.78
N HIS A 36 -7.50 0.96 10.05
CA HIS A 36 -7.62 0.77 8.61
C HIS A 36 -6.41 1.32 7.86
N TYR A 37 -5.90 2.48 8.25
CA TYR A 37 -4.68 3.05 7.68
C TYR A 37 -3.46 2.57 8.47
N VAL A 38 -2.57 1.86 7.78
CA VAL A 38 -1.29 1.40 8.30
C VAL A 38 -0.19 2.22 7.64
N PHE A 39 0.61 2.91 8.45
CA PHE A 39 1.72 3.70 7.92
C PHE A 39 2.96 2.83 7.77
N LEU A 40 3.49 2.75 6.54
CA LEU A 40 4.73 2.06 6.22
C LEU A 40 5.69 3.03 5.54
N ASN A 41 6.99 2.78 5.70
CA ASN A 41 8.02 3.55 5.00
C ASN A 41 8.35 2.83 3.70
N HIS A 42 7.95 3.41 2.57
CA HIS A 42 8.33 2.95 1.25
C HIS A 42 9.70 3.54 0.88
N THR A 43 10.57 2.73 0.26
CA THR A 43 11.96 3.09 -0.06
C THR A 43 12.05 4.40 -0.86
N PHE A 44 11.24 4.55 -1.92
CA PHE A 44 11.23 5.75 -2.77
C PHE A 44 10.36 6.91 -2.25
N ILE A 45 9.08 6.70 -1.94
CA ILE A 45 8.14 7.79 -1.58
C ILE A 45 8.06 8.11 -0.08
N GLY A 46 8.82 7.41 0.76
CA GLY A 46 8.85 7.63 2.21
C GLY A 46 7.62 7.12 2.94
N ARG A 47 7.28 7.76 4.06
CA ARG A 47 6.16 7.35 4.92
C ARG A 47 4.83 7.57 4.22
N HIS A 48 4.10 6.48 3.97
CA HIS A 48 2.81 6.53 3.26
C HIS A 48 1.75 5.69 3.97
N ALA A 49 0.48 6.04 3.75
CA ALA A 49 -0.65 5.31 4.31
C ALA A 49 -1.08 4.17 3.38
N TYR A 50 -1.15 2.96 3.93
CA TYR A 50 -1.60 1.76 3.25
C TYR A 50 -2.95 1.33 3.80
N HIS A 51 -3.80 0.81 2.94
CA HIS A 51 -5.09 0.26 3.33
C HIS A 51 -4.93 -1.16 3.89
N ALA A 52 -5.37 -1.36 5.12
CA ALA A 52 -5.63 -2.68 5.65
C ALA A 52 -6.79 -3.35 4.89
N PRO A 53 -6.81 -4.69 4.78
CA PRO A 53 -7.95 -5.42 4.25
C PRO A 53 -9.27 -4.99 4.93
N ALA A 54 -10.32 -4.84 4.12
CA ALA A 54 -11.63 -4.41 4.62
C ALA A 54 -12.25 -5.43 5.60
N PHE A 55 -11.92 -6.71 5.42
CA PHE A 55 -12.33 -7.84 6.27
C PHE A 55 -11.27 -8.19 7.32
N ARG A 56 -11.70 -8.87 8.38
CA ARG A 56 -10.81 -9.37 9.46
C ARG A 56 -11.09 -10.83 9.71
N PHE A 57 -10.04 -11.65 9.63
CA PHE A 57 -10.11 -13.06 10.03
C PHE A 57 -9.68 -13.20 11.48
N SER A 58 -10.44 -13.99 12.25
CA SER A 58 -10.14 -14.26 13.66
C SER A 58 -8.99 -15.27 13.84
N LYS A 59 -8.85 -16.22 12.92
CA LYS A 59 -7.80 -17.27 12.98
C LYS A 59 -6.52 -16.90 12.24
N THR A 60 -6.63 -16.10 11.17
CA THR A 60 -5.52 -15.71 10.30
C THR A 60 -5.51 -14.18 10.11
N PRO A 61 -5.26 -13.41 11.19
CA PRO A 61 -5.26 -11.96 11.10
C PRO A 61 -4.24 -11.49 10.06
N TYR A 62 -4.62 -10.49 9.27
CA TYR A 62 -3.71 -9.93 8.26
C TYR A 62 -2.50 -9.29 8.94
N ARG A 63 -1.37 -9.27 8.22
CA ARG A 63 -0.18 -8.53 8.60
C ARG A 63 0.41 -7.84 7.37
N LEU A 64 0.31 -6.52 7.32
CA LEU A 64 1.09 -5.72 6.38
C LEU A 64 2.50 -5.58 6.96
N TRP A 65 3.48 -6.23 6.34
CA TRP A 65 4.83 -6.37 6.88
C TRP A 65 5.90 -5.59 6.11
N LYS A 66 5.62 -5.17 4.88
CA LYS A 66 6.51 -4.38 4.01
C LYS A 66 5.66 -3.44 3.15
N ALA A 67 6.23 -2.30 2.78
CA ALA A 67 5.68 -1.40 1.78
C ALA A 67 5.62 -2.09 0.39
N ALA A 68 4.99 -1.45 -0.60
CA ALA A 68 5.13 -1.93 -1.97
C ALA A 68 6.62 -1.96 -2.37
N PRO A 69 7.11 -3.04 -3.00
CA PRO A 69 8.51 -3.13 -3.41
C PRO A 69 8.81 -2.15 -4.54
N CYS A 70 10.03 -1.62 -4.57
CA CYS A 70 10.57 -0.94 -5.74
C CYS A 70 10.82 -1.93 -6.90
N LEU A 71 11.03 -1.39 -8.11
CA LEU A 71 11.36 -2.20 -9.28
C LEU A 71 12.64 -3.00 -9.02
N GLY A 72 12.57 -4.31 -9.16
CA GLY A 72 13.71 -5.22 -8.95
C GLY A 72 14.10 -5.47 -7.49
N GLU A 73 13.40 -4.90 -6.50
CA GLU A 73 13.83 -4.91 -5.09
C GLU A 73 14.02 -6.33 -4.52
N ASP A 74 13.25 -7.30 -4.99
CA ASP A 74 13.31 -8.69 -4.52
C ASP A 74 13.99 -9.64 -5.53
N ASN A 75 14.64 -9.13 -6.59
CA ASN A 75 15.28 -9.94 -7.64
C ASN A 75 16.30 -10.93 -7.09
N PHE A 76 17.25 -10.46 -6.27
CA PHE A 76 18.28 -11.33 -5.69
C PHE A 76 17.66 -12.44 -4.82
N TYR A 77 16.66 -12.11 -4.01
CA TYR A 77 15.96 -13.10 -3.20
C TYR A 77 15.30 -14.18 -4.07
N VAL A 78 14.59 -13.79 -5.11
CA VAL A 78 13.91 -14.74 -5.99
C VAL A 78 14.90 -15.59 -6.79
N TYR A 79 15.84 -14.98 -7.52
CA TYR A 79 16.73 -15.72 -8.39
C TYR A 79 17.72 -16.61 -7.62
N ARG A 80 18.24 -16.13 -6.49
CA ARG A 80 19.20 -16.90 -5.69
C ARG A 80 18.50 -17.88 -4.75
N GLU A 81 17.63 -17.39 -3.88
CA GLU A 81 17.12 -18.20 -2.75
C GLU A 81 15.97 -19.11 -3.16
N ILE A 82 15.17 -18.73 -4.17
CA ILE A 82 14.04 -19.55 -4.65
C ILE A 82 14.44 -20.38 -5.88
N LEU A 83 15.12 -19.77 -6.85
CA LEU A 83 15.44 -20.41 -8.13
C LEU A 83 16.84 -21.04 -8.18
N GLY A 84 17.73 -20.71 -7.24
CA GLY A 84 19.03 -21.36 -7.10
C GLY A 84 20.11 -20.89 -8.07
N PHE A 85 19.96 -19.71 -8.67
CA PHE A 85 20.96 -19.15 -9.58
C PHE A 85 22.18 -18.69 -8.79
N SER A 86 23.36 -18.83 -9.40
CA SER A 86 24.59 -18.26 -8.89
C SER A 86 24.59 -16.73 -9.02
N GLU A 87 25.43 -16.07 -8.24
CA GLU A 87 25.59 -14.60 -8.33
C GLU A 87 26.12 -14.17 -9.71
N ASP A 88 26.94 -15.01 -10.34
CA ASP A 88 27.49 -14.78 -11.68
C ASP A 88 26.37 -14.82 -12.74
N GLU A 89 25.52 -15.87 -12.72
CA GLU A 89 24.37 -15.97 -13.64
C GLU A 89 23.40 -14.80 -13.49
N ILE A 90 23.12 -14.36 -12.24
CA ILE A 90 22.26 -13.21 -11.99
C ILE A 90 22.89 -11.93 -12.56
N SER A 91 24.20 -11.75 -12.34
CA SER A 91 24.93 -10.57 -12.81
C SER A 91 24.98 -10.51 -14.34
N ASP A 92 25.20 -11.64 -15.00
CA ASP A 92 25.19 -11.74 -16.46
C ASP A 92 23.81 -11.36 -17.02
N LEU A 93 22.73 -11.91 -16.45
CA LEU A 93 21.36 -11.60 -16.88
C LEU A 93 20.97 -10.15 -16.62
N MET A 94 21.49 -9.51 -15.57
CA MET A 94 21.33 -8.07 -15.35
C MET A 94 22.11 -7.26 -16.38
N ALA A 95 23.36 -7.62 -16.67
CA ALA A 95 24.19 -6.93 -17.65
C ALA A 95 23.64 -7.04 -19.08
N GLU A 96 23.02 -8.17 -19.41
CA GLU A 96 22.33 -8.40 -20.69
C GLU A 96 20.96 -7.68 -20.77
N GLY A 97 20.48 -7.07 -19.68
CA GLY A 97 19.18 -6.39 -19.63
C GLY A 97 17.98 -7.34 -19.62
N VAL A 98 18.20 -8.63 -19.31
CA VAL A 98 17.13 -9.63 -19.18
C VAL A 98 16.38 -9.46 -17.86
N ILE A 99 17.10 -9.16 -16.78
CA ILE A 99 16.53 -8.86 -15.46
C ILE A 99 16.38 -7.35 -15.31
N THR A 100 15.15 -6.88 -15.13
CA THR A 100 14.85 -5.46 -14.90
C THR A 100 15.21 -5.04 -13.46
N THR A 101 15.87 -3.89 -13.32
CA THR A 101 16.34 -3.31 -12.05
C THR A 101 15.94 -1.84 -11.92
N GLU A 102 16.28 -1.18 -10.82
CA GLU A 102 16.08 0.28 -10.71
C GLU A 102 16.84 1.09 -11.77
N ALA A 103 17.91 0.54 -12.36
CA ALA A 103 18.67 1.22 -13.43
C ALA A 103 17.84 1.41 -14.71
N ASP A 104 16.79 0.60 -14.91
CA ASP A 104 15.89 0.66 -16.07
C ASP A 104 14.76 1.66 -15.89
N ILE A 105 14.66 2.31 -14.73
CA ILE A 105 13.69 3.38 -14.50
C ILE A 105 14.08 4.56 -15.39
N SER A 106 13.46 4.65 -16.57
CA SER A 106 13.51 5.87 -17.38
C SER A 106 13.01 7.03 -16.53
N VAL A 107 13.70 8.18 -16.57
CA VAL A 107 13.35 9.36 -15.78
C VAL A 107 11.88 9.70 -16.05
N VAL A 108 11.00 9.30 -15.12
CA VAL A 108 9.57 9.56 -15.22
C VAL A 108 9.43 11.07 -15.22
N ARG A 109 8.97 11.64 -16.33
CA ARG A 109 8.59 13.06 -16.35
C ARG A 109 7.56 13.25 -15.24
N PRO A 110 7.75 14.21 -14.31
CA PRO A 110 6.78 14.43 -13.25
C PRO A 110 5.40 14.67 -13.89
N TYR A 111 4.38 14.08 -13.29
CA TYR A 111 2.98 14.34 -13.67
C TYR A 111 2.78 15.87 -13.67
N ARG A 112 2.34 16.39 -14.83
CA ARG A 112 1.90 17.79 -14.96
C ARG A 112 0.60 18.02 -14.21
#